data_AF-A0A1F8TEX1-F1
#
_entry.id   AF-A0A1F8TEX1-F1
#
_cell.length_a   1.000
_cell.length_b   1.000
_cell.length_c   1.000
_cell.angle_alpha   90.00
_cell.angle_beta   90.00
_cell.angle_gamma   90.00
#
_symmetry.space_group_name_H-M   'P 1'
#
loop_
_entity.id
_entity.type
_entity.pdbx_description
1 polymer ?
#
loop_
_entity_poly.entity_id
_entity_poly.type
_entity_poly.pdbx_seq_one_letter_code
_entity_poly.pdbx_strand_id
1 'polypeptide(L)'
;MPDPFIGRGEILGDLMTADERAVHLVRHLRGSPEALHFVDCVWYDRGGMTFLWQIDWTARLYRSIVELGEAIGDDEKVFRFLAVPEERKGLVVQKLARAPALADVARRRGWRFVKWAPLRAFASDPAAGLAELEPVLGLEPAAERSAHQLMFKW
;
A
#
# COMPACT_ATOMS: atom_id res chain seq x y z
N MET A 1 15.42 12.11 -18.40
CA MET A 1 14.71 11.52 -17.25
C MET A 1 15.27 10.12 -17.03
N PRO A 2 15.50 9.67 -15.79
CA PRO A 2 15.84 8.28 -15.55
C PRO A 2 14.70 7.38 -16.05
N ASP A 3 15.05 6.18 -16.53
CA ASP A 3 14.07 5.23 -17.04
C ASP A 3 13.14 4.79 -15.90
N PRO A 4 11.81 5.02 -16.01
CA PRO A 4 10.84 4.70 -14.97
C PRO A 4 10.70 3.19 -14.70
N PHE A 5 11.36 2.33 -15.48
CA PHE A 5 11.36 0.88 -15.33
C PHE A 5 12.68 0.28 -14.83
N ILE A 6 13.64 1.11 -14.38
CA ILE A 6 14.88 0.62 -13.75
C ILE A 6 14.53 -0.29 -12.57
N GLY A 7 15.13 -1.50 -12.53
CA GLY A 7 14.94 -2.48 -11.45
C GLY A 7 13.70 -3.39 -11.60
N ARG A 8 12.96 -3.32 -12.71
CA ARG A 8 11.75 -4.12 -12.90
C ARG A 8 12.07 -5.62 -12.99
N GLY A 9 11.53 -6.41 -12.06
CA GLY A 9 11.72 -7.87 -12.00
C GLY A 9 12.93 -8.31 -11.18
N GLU A 10 13.69 -7.37 -10.63
CA GLU A 10 14.75 -7.65 -9.67
C GLU A 10 14.16 -7.88 -8.26
N ILE A 11 14.88 -8.63 -7.44
CA ILE A 11 14.45 -8.91 -6.07
C ILE A 11 14.59 -7.61 -5.27
N LEU A 12 13.57 -7.24 -4.48
CA LEU A 12 13.56 -6.00 -3.69
C LEU A 12 14.85 -5.79 -2.89
N GLY A 13 15.40 -6.87 -2.31
CA GLY A 13 16.66 -6.84 -1.56
C GLY A 13 17.89 -6.36 -2.34
N ASP A 14 17.90 -6.56 -3.66
CA ASP A 14 19.00 -6.14 -4.55
C ASP A 14 18.89 -4.66 -4.94
N LEU A 15 17.67 -4.11 -4.91
CA LEU A 15 17.37 -2.71 -5.20
C LEU A 15 17.58 -1.80 -3.98
N MET A 16 17.80 -2.36 -2.79
CA MET A 16 17.99 -1.62 -1.55
C MET A 16 19.38 -0.98 -1.45
N THR A 17 19.42 0.27 -1.02
CA THR A 17 20.63 0.98 -0.60
C THR A 17 21.29 0.29 0.60
N ALA A 18 22.55 0.62 0.90
CA ALA A 18 23.25 0.05 2.05
C ALA A 18 22.57 0.41 3.39
N ASP A 19 22.03 1.63 3.49
CA ASP A 19 21.30 2.09 4.68
C ASP A 19 19.95 1.36 4.83
N GLU A 20 19.23 1.15 3.73
CA GLU A 20 17.99 0.34 3.75
C GLU A 20 18.27 -1.12 4.13
N ARG A 21 19.38 -1.69 3.66
CA ARG A 21 19.80 -3.07 4.03
C ARG A 21 20.23 -3.19 5.49
N ALA A 22 20.76 -2.11 6.07
CA ALA A 22 21.13 -2.07 7.48
C ALA A 22 19.90 -2.07 8.41
N VAL A 23 18.73 -1.70 7.90
CA VAL A 23 17.45 -1.93 8.59
C VAL A 23 17.14 -3.42 8.53
N HIS A 24 17.28 -4.11 9.67
CA HIS A 24 16.87 -5.51 9.78
C HIS A 24 15.34 -5.62 9.65
N LEU A 25 14.83 -5.72 8.41
CA LEU A 25 13.41 -5.85 8.08
C LEU A 25 12.75 -7.02 8.82
N VAL A 26 13.47 -8.14 8.95
CA VAL A 26 13.03 -9.35 9.68
C VAL A 26 12.85 -9.11 11.20
N ARG A 27 13.53 -8.11 11.78
CA ARG A 27 13.29 -7.73 13.20
C ARG A 27 12.02 -6.90 13.38
N HIS A 28 11.58 -6.21 12.33
CA HIS A 28 10.43 -5.31 12.37
C HIS A 28 9.14 -5.99 11.86
N LEU A 29 9.29 -7.06 11.08
CA LEU A 29 8.18 -7.86 10.55
C LEU A 29 8.26 -9.27 11.13
N ARG A 30 7.30 -9.61 11.99
CA ARG A 30 7.12 -10.99 12.46
C ARG A 30 6.50 -11.82 11.35
N GLY A 31 7.31 -12.36 10.45
CA GLY A 31 6.86 -13.19 9.32
C GLY A 31 8.01 -13.99 8.73
N SER A 32 7.68 -14.98 7.88
CA SER A 32 8.73 -15.71 7.17
C SER A 32 9.37 -14.81 6.09
N PRO A 33 10.67 -14.94 5.80
CA PRO A 33 11.33 -14.16 4.75
C PRO A 33 10.63 -14.27 3.38
N GLU A 34 10.05 -15.42 3.08
CA GLU A 34 9.30 -15.70 1.85
C GLU A 34 8.03 -14.85 1.75
N ALA A 35 7.46 -14.41 2.87
CA ALA A 35 6.31 -13.50 2.89
C ALA A 35 6.65 -12.15 2.24
N LEU A 36 7.91 -11.70 2.37
CA LEU A 36 8.37 -10.45 1.77
C LEU A 36 8.38 -10.49 0.24
N HIS A 37 8.44 -11.68 -0.36
CA HIS A 37 8.39 -11.82 -1.83
C HIS A 37 7.03 -11.38 -2.40
N PHE A 38 6.00 -11.39 -1.57
CA PHE A 38 4.69 -10.92 -1.95
C PHE A 38 4.52 -9.42 -1.71
N VAL A 39 5.45 -8.76 -1.00
CA VAL A 39 5.43 -7.32 -0.72
C VAL A 39 6.06 -6.53 -1.85
N ASP A 40 5.31 -5.62 -2.48
CA ASP A 40 5.83 -4.79 -3.58
C ASP A 40 6.74 -3.67 -3.07
N CYS A 41 6.46 -3.13 -1.88
CA CYS A 41 7.29 -2.11 -1.25
C CYS A 41 7.14 -2.14 0.28
N VAL A 42 8.25 -1.96 0.98
CA VAL A 42 8.28 -1.73 2.43
C VAL A 42 8.86 -0.35 2.68
N TRP A 43 8.11 0.50 3.39
CA TRP A 43 8.60 1.79 3.85
C TRP A 43 8.70 1.79 5.38
N TYR A 44 9.77 2.38 5.91
CA TYR A 44 10.06 2.48 7.33
C TYR A 44 10.25 3.94 7.73
N ASP A 45 9.77 4.29 8.92
CA ASP A 45 9.97 5.60 9.53
C ASP A 45 10.60 5.49 10.92
N ARG A 46 11.23 6.59 11.37
CA ARG A 46 11.95 6.75 12.63
C ARG A 46 10.98 6.78 13.83
N GLY A 47 10.39 5.62 14.10
CA GLY A 47 9.50 5.32 15.22
C GLY A 47 9.23 3.82 15.39
N GLY A 48 9.83 2.99 14.52
CA GLY A 48 9.57 1.56 14.45
C GLY A 48 8.31 1.21 13.65
N MET A 49 7.72 2.17 12.93
CA MET A 49 6.56 1.93 12.07
C MET A 49 6.98 1.31 10.75
N THR A 50 6.24 0.30 10.31
CA THR A 50 6.48 -0.40 9.05
C THR A 50 5.23 -0.32 8.17
N PHE A 51 5.39 0.24 6.98
CA PHE A 51 4.33 0.43 6.00
C PHE A 51 4.53 -0.59 4.87
N LEU A 52 3.60 -1.54 4.77
CA LEU A 52 3.61 -2.62 3.79
C LEU A 52 2.69 -2.28 2.63
N TRP A 53 3.24 -2.29 1.42
CA TRP A 53 2.51 -1.93 0.22
C TRP A 53 2.30 -3.13 -0.69
N GLN A 54 1.06 -3.26 -1.15
CA GLN A 54 0.64 -4.13 -2.23
C GLN A 54 0.12 -3.30 -3.38
N ILE A 55 0.57 -3.58 -4.60
CA ILE A 55 0.12 -2.93 -5.82
C ILE A 55 -0.53 -4.01 -6.69
N ASP A 56 -1.86 -3.96 -6.81
CA ASP A 56 -2.62 -4.97 -7.55
C ASP A 56 -3.47 -4.34 -8.67
N TRP A 57 -3.07 -4.60 -9.91
CA TRP A 57 -3.77 -4.15 -11.12
C TRP A 57 -5.01 -4.99 -11.50
N THR A 58 -5.15 -6.17 -10.89
CA THR A 58 -6.21 -7.15 -11.16
C THR A 58 -7.28 -7.24 -10.06
N ALA A 59 -7.05 -6.60 -8.92
CA ALA A 59 -7.88 -6.71 -7.73
C ALA A 59 -8.07 -8.17 -7.25
N ARG A 60 -7.00 -8.97 -7.23
CA ARG A 60 -6.91 -10.30 -6.58
C ARG A 60 -6.81 -10.15 -5.06
N LEU A 61 -7.87 -9.63 -4.46
CA LEU A 61 -7.95 -9.28 -3.05
C LEU A 61 -7.59 -10.41 -2.08
N TYR A 62 -7.93 -11.68 -2.40
CA TYR A 62 -7.62 -12.80 -1.51
C TYR A 62 -6.11 -12.96 -1.28
N ARG A 63 -5.33 -12.97 -2.37
CA ARG A 63 -3.87 -13.06 -2.31
C ARG A 63 -3.28 -11.91 -1.49
N SER A 64 -3.68 -10.68 -1.80
CA SER A 64 -3.11 -9.51 -1.13
C SER A 64 -3.55 -9.37 0.32
N ILE A 65 -4.81 -9.66 0.66
CA ILE A 65 -5.36 -9.39 2.01
C ILE A 65 -5.20 -10.59 2.94
N VAL A 66 -5.46 -11.80 2.44
CA VAL A 66 -5.47 -13.03 3.24
C VAL A 66 -4.08 -13.64 3.26
N GLU A 67 -3.52 -14.02 2.12
CA GLU A 67 -2.23 -14.73 2.09
C GLU A 67 -1.11 -13.88 2.69
N LEU A 68 -1.00 -12.61 2.28
CA LEU A 68 -0.01 -11.70 2.89
C LEU A 68 -0.33 -11.39 4.36
N GLY A 69 -1.61 -11.24 4.68
CA GLY A 69 -2.05 -11.03 6.06
C GLY A 69 -1.59 -12.18 6.96
N GLU A 70 -1.82 -13.43 6.56
CA GLU A 70 -1.41 -14.62 7.32
C GLU A 70 0.10 -14.78 7.39
N ALA A 71 0.82 -14.46 6.31
CA ALA A 71 2.26 -14.60 6.25
C ALA A 71 3.03 -13.55 7.09
N ILE A 72 2.42 -12.38 7.34
CA ILE A 72 2.98 -11.30 8.16
C ILE A 72 2.11 -11.08 9.39
N GLY A 73 2.64 -11.44 10.56
CA GLY A 73 1.97 -11.37 11.85
C GLY A 73 1.40 -9.99 12.18
N ASP A 74 0.38 -10.00 13.04
CA ASP A 74 -0.24 -8.78 13.52
C ASP A 74 0.69 -8.06 14.51
N ASP A 75 0.93 -6.77 14.27
CA ASP A 75 1.73 -5.88 15.10
C ASP A 75 1.16 -4.47 14.95
N GLU A 76 1.03 -3.74 16.07
CA GLU A 76 0.44 -2.40 16.10
C GLU A 76 1.24 -1.37 15.30
N LYS A 77 2.52 -1.65 15.06
CA LYS A 77 3.41 -0.80 14.25
C LYS A 77 3.41 -1.17 12.77
N VAL A 78 2.63 -2.16 12.35
CA VAL A 78 2.54 -2.62 10.96
C VAL A 78 1.27 -2.09 10.30
N PHE A 79 1.46 -1.28 9.28
CA PHE A 79 0.40 -0.64 8.51
C PHE A 79 0.35 -1.26 7.11
N ARG A 80 -0.81 -1.74 6.67
CA ARG A 80 -0.98 -2.47 5.40
C ARG A 80 -1.76 -1.64 4.39
N PHE A 81 -1.23 -1.50 3.18
CA PHE A 81 -1.79 -0.70 2.10
C PHE A 81 -1.98 -1.54 0.85
N LEU A 82 -3.16 -1.44 0.24
CA LEU A 82 -3.48 -2.05 -1.04
C LEU A 82 -3.80 -0.96 -2.06
N ALA A 83 -2.85 -0.70 -2.95
CA ALA A 83 -2.96 0.20 -4.06
C ALA A 83 -3.62 -0.50 -5.26
N VAL A 84 -4.75 0.05 -5.73
CA VAL A 84 -5.52 -0.49 -6.85
C VAL A 84 -5.76 0.59 -7.92
N PRO A 85 -5.94 0.19 -9.19
CA PRO A 85 -6.39 1.13 -10.22
C PRO A 85 -7.78 1.67 -9.90
N GLU A 86 -8.03 2.91 -10.32
CA GLU A 86 -9.30 3.60 -10.20
C GLU A 86 -10.43 2.79 -10.84
N GLU A 87 -10.17 2.22 -12.01
CA GLU A 87 -11.11 1.42 -12.78
C GLU A 87 -11.52 0.13 -12.06
N ARG A 88 -10.72 -0.30 -11.07
CA ARG A 88 -11.00 -1.49 -10.25
C ARG A 88 -11.79 -1.19 -8.99
N LYS A 89 -12.01 0.08 -8.63
CA LYS A 89 -12.80 0.48 -7.46
C LYS A 89 -14.12 -0.27 -7.33
N GLY A 90 -14.95 -0.27 -8.39
CA GLY A 90 -16.26 -0.93 -8.37
C GLY A 90 -16.15 -2.44 -8.11
N LEU A 91 -15.15 -3.09 -8.69
CA LEU A 91 -14.88 -4.51 -8.47
C LEU A 91 -14.40 -4.80 -7.05
N VAL A 92 -13.55 -3.94 -6.48
CA VAL A 92 -13.08 -4.07 -5.09
C VAL A 92 -14.26 -3.97 -4.13
N VAL A 93 -15.10 -2.94 -4.27
CA VAL A 93 -16.31 -2.75 -3.47
C VAL A 93 -17.23 -3.98 -3.58
N GLN A 94 -17.49 -4.46 -4.80
CA GLN A 94 -18.34 -5.62 -5.02
C GLN A 94 -17.77 -6.89 -4.38
N LYS A 95 -16.45 -7.14 -4.49
CA LYS A 95 -15.81 -8.31 -3.89
C LYS A 95 -15.88 -8.28 -2.36
N LEU A 96 -15.61 -7.14 -1.74
CA LEU A 96 -15.72 -6.99 -0.29
C LEU A 96 -17.17 -7.16 0.19
N ALA A 97 -18.14 -6.62 -0.54
CA ALA A 97 -19.56 -6.77 -0.21
C ALA A 97 -20.04 -8.23 -0.33
N ARG A 98 -19.52 -8.98 -1.31
CA ARG A 98 -19.93 -10.38 -1.57
C ARG A 98 -19.16 -11.42 -0.75
N ALA A 99 -18.02 -11.06 -0.16
CA ALA A 99 -17.19 -11.96 0.63
C ALA A 99 -16.97 -11.39 2.05
N PRO A 100 -17.93 -11.56 2.98
CA PRO A 100 -17.85 -11.02 4.33
C PRO A 100 -16.59 -11.43 5.09
N ALA A 101 -16.15 -12.68 4.95
CA ALA A 101 -14.92 -13.16 5.59
C ALA A 101 -13.67 -12.38 5.13
N LEU A 102 -13.58 -12.05 3.82
CA LEU A 102 -12.50 -11.24 3.28
C LEU A 102 -12.55 -9.80 3.82
N ALA A 103 -13.75 -9.21 3.84
CA ALA A 103 -13.95 -7.87 4.39
C ALA A 103 -13.59 -7.80 5.89
N ASP A 104 -13.88 -8.86 6.63
CA ASP A 104 -13.53 -8.98 8.04
C ASP A 104 -12.03 -9.09 8.27
N VAL A 105 -11.30 -9.86 7.45
CA VAL A 105 -9.82 -9.90 7.51
C VAL A 105 -9.23 -8.53 7.18
N ALA A 106 -9.74 -7.88 6.12
CA ALA A 106 -9.31 -6.54 5.74
C ALA A 106 -9.47 -5.55 6.90
N ARG A 107 -10.64 -5.57 7.56
CA ARG A 107 -10.95 -4.69 8.69
C ARG A 107 -10.10 -5.01 9.93
N ARG A 108 -10.06 -6.27 10.36
CA ARG A 108 -9.34 -6.69 11.58
C ARG A 108 -7.84 -6.42 11.50
N ARG A 109 -7.23 -6.57 10.33
CA ARG A 109 -5.79 -6.35 10.11
C ARG A 109 -5.46 -4.94 9.61
N GLY A 110 -6.44 -4.03 9.59
CA GLY A 110 -6.23 -2.62 9.28
C GLY A 110 -5.76 -2.33 7.85
N TRP A 111 -6.25 -3.09 6.86
CA TRP A 111 -5.95 -2.84 5.46
C TRP A 111 -6.52 -1.49 4.99
N ARG A 112 -5.64 -0.65 4.47
CA ARG A 112 -5.97 0.67 3.89
C ARG A 112 -5.93 0.55 2.37
N PHE A 113 -7.04 0.87 1.71
CA PHE A 113 -7.07 0.90 0.25
C PHE A 113 -6.55 2.24 -0.22
N VAL A 114 -5.88 2.27 -1.37
CA VAL A 114 -5.38 3.50 -2.01
C VAL A 114 -5.60 3.38 -3.50
N LYS A 115 -5.96 4.48 -4.17
CA LYS A 115 -6.04 4.52 -5.62
C LYS A 115 -4.73 5.01 -6.24
N TRP A 116 -4.37 4.52 -7.42
CA TRP A 116 -3.09 4.79 -8.08
C TRP A 116 -2.82 6.26 -8.38
N ALA A 117 -3.79 7.02 -8.87
CA ALA A 117 -3.65 8.42 -9.23
C ALA A 117 -3.42 9.31 -7.99
N PRO A 118 -4.22 9.23 -6.91
CA PRO A 118 -3.91 9.90 -5.65
C PRO A 118 -2.54 9.52 -5.07
N LEU A 119 -2.19 8.21 -5.10
CA LEU A 119 -0.90 7.74 -4.62
C LEU A 119 0.26 8.28 -5.46
N ARG A 120 0.11 8.35 -6.78
CA ARG A 120 1.12 8.90 -7.70
C ARG A 120 1.31 10.39 -7.45
N ALA A 121 0.23 11.13 -7.23
CA ALA A 121 0.31 12.56 -6.90
C ALA A 121 1.06 12.77 -5.58
N PHE A 122 0.71 12.01 -4.54
CA PHE A 122 1.44 12.00 -3.26
C PHE A 122 2.92 11.69 -3.44
N ALA A 123 3.26 10.60 -4.15
CA ALA A 123 4.64 10.17 -4.34
C ALA A 123 5.48 11.10 -5.21
N SER A 124 4.84 11.99 -5.98
CA SER A 124 5.53 12.98 -6.82
C SER A 124 5.79 14.29 -6.09
N ASP A 125 5.20 14.51 -4.92
CA ASP A 125 5.42 15.71 -4.10
C ASP A 125 6.60 15.49 -3.14
N PRO A 126 7.76 16.16 -3.36
CA PRO A 126 8.93 16.00 -2.50
C PRO A 126 8.74 16.55 -1.08
N ALA A 127 7.70 17.36 -0.84
CA ALA A 127 7.35 17.86 0.48
C ALA A 127 6.34 16.95 1.22
N ALA A 128 5.77 15.94 0.55
CA ALA A 128 4.80 15.05 1.17
C ALA A 128 5.48 14.13 2.19
N GLY A 129 4.95 14.16 3.41
CA GLY A 129 5.33 13.27 4.50
C GLY A 129 4.19 12.34 4.90
N LEU A 130 4.32 11.73 6.07
CA LEU A 130 3.33 10.77 6.56
C LEU A 130 1.96 11.42 6.84
N ALA A 131 1.91 12.70 7.21
CA ALA A 131 0.67 13.40 7.50
C ALA A 131 -0.18 13.59 6.23
N GLU A 132 0.47 13.76 5.08
CA GLU A 132 -0.14 13.97 3.77
C GLU A 132 -0.64 12.66 3.14
N LEU A 133 -0.37 11.51 3.78
CA LEU A 133 -0.85 10.22 3.32
C LEU A 133 -2.34 10.02 3.62
N GLU A 134 -2.85 10.54 4.75
CA GLU A 134 -4.26 10.33 5.16
C GLU A 134 -5.29 10.76 4.09
N PRO A 135 -5.15 11.93 3.44
CA PRO A 135 -6.10 12.40 2.42
C PRO A 135 -6.16 11.53 1.16
N VAL A 136 -5.14 10.73 0.87
CA VAL A 136 -5.09 9.84 -0.31
C VAL A 136 -5.60 8.43 -0.03
N LEU A 137 -5.94 8.11 1.22
CA LEU A 137 -6.45 6.80 1.61
C LEU A 137 -7.94 6.65 1.28
N GLY A 138 -8.32 5.40 1.06
CA GLY A 138 -9.67 4.96 0.74
C GLY A 138 -9.90 4.74 -0.75
N LEU A 139 -11.04 4.11 -1.04
CA LEU A 139 -11.54 3.94 -2.42
C LEU A 139 -12.25 5.22 -2.93
N GLU A 140 -12.51 6.16 -2.02
CA GLU A 140 -13.10 7.49 -2.24
C GLU A 140 -12.30 8.53 -1.43
N PRO A 141 -11.03 8.78 -1.80
CA PRO A 141 -10.13 9.59 -0.99
C PRO A 141 -10.55 11.06 -0.93
N ALA A 142 -10.21 11.74 0.17
CA ALA A 142 -10.53 13.15 0.37
C ALA A 142 -9.87 14.06 -0.67
N ALA A 143 -8.65 13.74 -1.09
CA ALA A 143 -7.89 14.47 -2.10
C ALA A 143 -8.67 14.63 -3.43
N GLU A 144 -9.48 13.64 -3.81
CA GLU A 144 -10.30 13.74 -5.02
C GLU A 144 -11.46 14.72 -4.86
N ARG A 145 -12.05 14.83 -3.67
CA ARG A 145 -13.15 15.77 -3.40
C ARG A 145 -12.68 17.23 -3.51
N SER A 146 -11.47 17.52 -3.01
CA SER A 146 -10.89 18.86 -3.09
C SER A 146 -10.56 19.27 -4.54
N ALA A 147 -10.08 18.33 -5.37
CA ALA A 147 -9.86 18.58 -6.79
C ALA A 147 -11.17 18.90 -7.53
N HIS A 148 -12.26 18.18 -7.23
CA HIS A 148 -13.58 18.47 -7.81
C HIS A 148 -14.12 19.84 -7.38
N GLN A 149 -13.91 20.27 -6.13
CA GLN A 149 -14.39 21.59 -5.66
C GLN A 149 -13.68 22.77 -6.34
N LEU A 150 -12.42 22.61 -6.74
CA LEU A 150 -11.68 23.64 -7.46
C LEU A 150 -12.11 23.76 -8.93
N MET A 151 -12.68 22.71 -9.53
CA MET A 151 -13.14 22.72 -10.93
C MET A 151 -14.52 23.38 -11.14
N PHE A 152 -15.23 23.80 -10.09
CA PHE A 152 -16.57 24.42 -10.18
C PHE A 152 -16.63 25.88 -9.71
N LYS A 153 -15.53 26.63 -9.74
CA LYS A 153 -15.59 28.09 -9.61
C LYS A 153 -15.56 28.74 -11.00
N TRP A 154 -16.74 29.11 -11.50
CA TRP A 154 -16.92 30.16 -12.52
C TRP A 154 -17.06 31.50 -11.81
#